data_AF-A0A926ALA8-F1
#
_entry.id   AF-A0A926ALA8-F1
#
_cell.length_a   1.000
_cell.length_b   1.000
_cell.length_c   1.000
_cell.angle_alpha   90.00
_cell.angle_beta   90.00
_cell.angle_gamma   90.00
#
_symmetry.space_group_name_H-M   'P 1'
#
loop_
_entity.id
_entity.type
_entity.pdbx_description
1 polymer ?
#
loop_
_entity_poly.entity_id
_entity_poly.type
_entity_poly.pdbx_seq_one_letter_code
_entity_poly.pdbx_strand_id
1 'polypeptide(L)'
;MSHGTNTALSGADLAAVTDRMAMSIAGDSEVQAAISRDGKLVVVVQPVENYMRGEVLPRGQAEAFTGRVRTLLSRHAPDRFLWVMNRDAFYNLRKRELDGVDRRIDLGPSPDAINPKYALTAKFSSLGNETASRRTNYYLCSYELTNLADRSVLWTDAFEISKVAVKGFLD
;
A
#
# COMPACT_ATOMS: atom_id res chain seq x y z
N MET A 1 36.69 -2.20 -6.13
CA MET A 1 35.58 -1.22 -6.17
C MET A 1 34.69 -1.47 -4.96
N SER A 2 34.67 -0.57 -3.99
CA SER A 2 33.86 -0.73 -2.76
C SER A 2 32.40 -0.45 -3.08
N HIS A 3 31.56 -1.49 -3.10
CA HIS A 3 30.12 -1.34 -3.15
C HIS A 3 29.65 -0.74 -1.82
N GLY A 4 29.40 0.57 -1.79
CA GLY A 4 28.72 1.19 -0.67
C GLY A 4 27.38 0.50 -0.46
N THR A 5 27.20 -0.17 0.67
CA THR A 5 25.93 -0.80 1.04
C THR A 5 24.86 0.28 1.13
N ASN A 6 23.93 0.27 0.18
CA ASN A 6 22.78 1.18 0.16
C ASN A 6 21.85 0.84 1.34
N THR A 7 21.55 1.82 2.18
CA THR A 7 20.65 1.67 3.32
C THR A 7 19.19 1.85 2.97
N ALA A 8 18.86 2.22 1.72
CA ALA A 8 17.49 2.41 1.26
C ALA A 8 16.69 1.10 1.14
N LEU A 9 15.37 1.23 1.16
CA LEU A 9 14.45 0.13 0.88
C LEU A 9 14.69 -0.44 -0.53
N SER A 10 14.88 -1.75 -0.60
CA SER A 10 15.02 -2.47 -1.86
C SER A 10 13.69 -3.06 -2.33
N GLY A 11 13.62 -3.43 -3.62
CA GLY A 11 12.45 -4.15 -4.14
C GLY A 11 12.19 -5.49 -3.43
N ALA A 12 13.23 -6.15 -2.94
CA ALA A 12 13.09 -7.40 -2.16
C ALA A 12 12.44 -7.14 -0.79
N ASP A 13 12.79 -6.02 -0.15
CA ASP A 13 12.19 -5.63 1.13
C ASP A 13 10.69 -5.33 0.95
N LEU A 14 10.33 -4.60 -0.11
CA LEU A 14 8.94 -4.30 -0.43
C LEU A 14 8.14 -5.58 -0.74
N ALA A 15 8.72 -6.51 -1.49
CA ALA A 15 8.08 -7.80 -1.77
C ALA A 15 7.78 -8.57 -0.47
N ALA A 16 8.78 -8.72 0.41
CA ALA A 16 8.62 -9.42 1.68
C ALA A 16 7.55 -8.77 2.58
N VAL A 17 7.51 -7.44 2.62
CA VAL A 17 6.50 -6.69 3.37
C VAL A 17 5.10 -6.93 2.81
N THR A 18 4.92 -6.88 1.49
CA THR A 18 3.60 -7.13 0.88
C THR A 18 3.13 -8.57 1.06
N ASP A 19 4.03 -9.55 1.01
CA ASP A 19 3.69 -10.97 1.20
C ASP A 19 3.19 -11.21 2.63
N ARG A 20 3.91 -10.67 3.64
CA ARG A 20 3.51 -10.79 5.04
C ARG A 20 2.19 -10.08 5.33
N MET A 21 2.00 -8.88 4.80
CA MET A 21 0.74 -8.15 4.97
C MET A 21 -0.43 -8.94 4.37
N ALA A 22 -0.27 -9.45 3.14
CA ALA A 22 -1.34 -10.20 2.50
C ALA A 22 -1.74 -11.45 3.31
N MET A 23 -0.77 -12.14 3.90
CA MET A 23 -1.03 -13.26 4.81
C MET A 23 -1.71 -12.81 6.11
N SER A 24 -1.26 -11.70 6.70
CA SER A 24 -1.77 -11.18 7.98
C SER A 24 -3.25 -10.79 7.88
N ILE A 25 -3.62 -9.94 6.92
CA ILE A 25 -5.02 -9.52 6.74
C ILE A 25 -5.93 -10.68 6.31
N ALA A 26 -5.41 -11.63 5.51
CA ALA A 26 -6.19 -12.79 5.08
C ALA A 26 -6.39 -13.82 6.19
N GLY A 27 -5.51 -13.84 7.20
CA GLY A 27 -5.58 -14.72 8.37
C GLY A 27 -6.26 -14.10 9.58
N ASP A 28 -6.48 -12.79 9.60
CA ASP A 28 -7.03 -12.08 10.74
C ASP A 28 -8.48 -12.47 11.05
N SER A 29 -8.78 -12.74 12.33
CA SER A 29 -10.08 -13.23 12.78
C SER A 29 -11.19 -12.19 12.70
N GLU A 30 -10.90 -10.92 12.94
CA GLU A 30 -11.90 -9.84 12.85
C GLU A 30 -12.25 -9.56 11.38
N VAL A 31 -11.24 -9.59 10.51
CA VAL A 31 -11.44 -9.53 9.06
C VAL A 31 -12.26 -10.72 8.57
N GLN A 32 -11.97 -11.95 9.03
CA GLN A 32 -12.75 -13.13 8.67
C GLN A 32 -14.20 -13.06 9.19
N ALA A 33 -14.41 -12.54 10.39
CA ALA A 33 -15.74 -12.33 10.95
C ALA A 33 -16.54 -11.30 10.12
N ALA A 34 -15.89 -10.20 9.72
CA ALA A 34 -16.50 -9.19 8.86
C ALA A 34 -16.86 -9.76 7.48
N ILE A 35 -15.97 -10.55 6.86
CA ILE A 35 -16.25 -11.25 5.59
C ILE A 35 -17.43 -12.20 5.74
N SER A 36 -17.48 -12.97 6.82
CA SER A 36 -18.57 -13.93 7.05
C SER A 36 -19.92 -13.25 7.22
N ARG A 37 -19.94 -12.08 7.84
CA ARG A 37 -21.16 -11.26 8.02
C ARG A 37 -21.59 -10.56 6.74
N ASP A 38 -20.64 -9.99 5.99
CA ASP A 38 -20.91 -9.09 4.86
C ASP A 38 -20.80 -9.79 3.48
N GLY A 39 -20.40 -11.06 3.45
CA GLY A 39 -20.11 -11.87 2.26
C GLY A 39 -18.73 -11.59 1.67
N LYS A 40 -18.40 -10.31 1.43
CA LYS A 40 -17.10 -9.84 0.97
C LYS A 40 -16.85 -8.41 1.40
N LEU A 41 -15.58 -8.03 1.57
CA LEU A 41 -15.21 -6.66 1.87
C LEU A 41 -15.02 -5.86 0.58
N VAL A 42 -15.79 -4.79 0.44
CA VAL A 42 -15.63 -3.82 -0.65
C VAL A 42 -14.61 -2.78 -0.21
N VAL A 43 -13.40 -2.89 -0.75
CA VAL A 43 -12.22 -2.16 -0.26
C VAL A 43 -11.67 -1.24 -1.34
N VAL A 44 -11.43 0.02 -1.00
CA VAL A 44 -10.60 0.94 -1.78
C VAL A 44 -9.19 0.94 -1.23
N VAL A 45 -8.17 0.82 -2.09
CA VAL A 45 -6.77 0.98 -1.67
C VAL A 45 -6.33 2.41 -1.92
N GLN A 46 -5.81 3.06 -0.89
CA GLN A 46 -5.28 4.41 -0.99
C GLN A 46 -3.82 4.39 -1.48
N PRO A 47 -3.35 5.50 -2.08
CA PRO A 47 -1.92 5.69 -2.32
C PRO A 47 -1.11 5.53 -1.03
N VAL A 48 0.11 5.02 -1.16
CA VAL A 48 1.03 4.90 -0.03
C VAL A 48 1.39 6.28 0.50
N GLU A 49 1.23 6.49 1.80
CA GLU A 49 1.69 7.70 2.49
C GLU A 49 3.16 7.55 2.87
N ASN A 50 3.98 8.54 2.49
CA ASN A 50 5.42 8.53 2.74
C ASN A 50 5.80 9.61 3.76
N TYR A 51 6.19 9.16 4.95
CA TYR A 51 6.70 9.93 6.09
C TYR A 51 8.17 9.62 6.39
N MET A 52 8.89 8.98 5.47
CA MET A 52 10.31 8.71 5.65
C MET A 52 11.11 10.01 5.62
N ARG A 53 12.11 10.11 6.50
CA ARG A 53 13.07 11.21 6.57
C ARG A 53 14.34 10.87 5.80
N GLY A 54 14.82 11.80 4.98
CA GLY A 54 16.08 11.68 4.24
C GLY A 54 16.04 10.74 3.02
N GLU A 55 14.94 10.03 2.81
CA GLU A 55 14.74 9.13 1.68
C GLU A 55 13.28 9.19 1.22
N VAL A 56 13.05 9.17 -0.10
CA VAL A 56 11.70 9.17 -0.69
C VAL A 56 11.46 7.79 -1.29
N LEU A 57 10.35 7.14 -0.93
CA LEU A 57 9.89 5.96 -1.65
C LEU A 57 9.53 6.42 -3.08
N PRO A 58 10.25 5.98 -4.12
CA PRO A 58 9.96 6.43 -5.48
C PRO A 58 8.52 6.07 -5.85
N ARG A 59 7.85 6.98 -6.57
CA ARG A 59 6.43 6.80 -6.95
C ARG A 59 6.14 5.45 -7.61
N GLY A 60 6.99 5.00 -8.53
CA GLY A 60 6.84 3.70 -9.19
C GLY A 60 6.95 2.52 -8.22
N GLN A 61 7.76 2.63 -7.16
CA GLN A 61 7.84 1.59 -6.12
C GLN A 61 6.59 1.59 -5.23
N ALA A 62 6.07 2.77 -4.88
CA ALA A 62 4.81 2.89 -4.15
C ALA A 62 3.61 2.31 -4.94
N GLU A 63 3.54 2.62 -6.24
CA GLU A 63 2.49 2.06 -7.12
C GLU A 63 2.63 0.54 -7.29
N ALA A 64 3.87 0.04 -7.49
CA ALA A 64 4.14 -1.40 -7.58
C ALA A 64 3.77 -2.15 -6.29
N PHE A 65 4.04 -1.53 -5.14
CA PHE A 65 3.66 -2.06 -3.84
C PHE A 65 2.15 -2.17 -3.70
N THR A 66 1.39 -1.10 -3.96
CA THR A 66 -0.09 -1.13 -3.93
C THR A 66 -0.65 -2.17 -4.91
N GLY A 67 -0.08 -2.27 -6.11
CA GLY A 67 -0.49 -3.26 -7.11
C GLY A 67 -0.22 -4.70 -6.66
N ARG A 68 0.91 -4.96 -6.01
CA ARG A 68 1.28 -6.28 -5.51
C ARG A 68 0.34 -6.76 -4.40
N VAL A 69 0.01 -5.90 -3.44
CA VAL A 69 -0.94 -6.21 -2.35
C VAL A 69 -2.29 -6.65 -2.90
N ARG A 70 -2.86 -5.86 -3.82
CA ARG A 70 -4.13 -6.18 -4.48
C ARG A 70 -4.06 -7.53 -5.19
N THR A 71 -2.94 -7.80 -5.87
CA THR A 71 -2.74 -9.06 -6.59
C THR A 71 -2.69 -10.26 -5.65
N LEU A 72 -1.92 -10.16 -4.55
CA LEU A 72 -1.78 -11.25 -3.58
C LEU A 72 -3.12 -11.56 -2.93
N LEU A 73 -3.84 -10.55 -2.46
CA LEU A 73 -5.14 -10.76 -1.81
C LEU A 73 -6.20 -11.29 -2.78
N SER A 74 -6.20 -10.82 -4.03
CA SER A 74 -7.09 -11.37 -5.06
C SER A 74 -6.77 -12.83 -5.41
N ARG A 75 -5.51 -13.26 -5.29
CA ARG A 75 -5.10 -14.64 -5.55
C ARG A 75 -5.43 -15.58 -4.39
N HIS A 76 -5.16 -15.15 -3.17
CA HIS A 76 -5.35 -15.99 -1.98
C HIS A 76 -6.78 -15.97 -1.44
N ALA A 77 -7.55 -14.93 -1.76
CA ALA A 77 -8.90 -14.75 -1.28
C ALA A 77 -9.80 -14.09 -2.36
N PRO A 78 -9.95 -14.69 -3.55
CA PRO A 78 -10.61 -14.10 -4.72
C PRO A 78 -12.05 -13.65 -4.45
N ASP A 79 -12.79 -14.42 -3.63
CA ASP A 79 -14.20 -14.15 -3.36
C ASP A 79 -14.43 -13.32 -2.09
N ARG A 80 -13.36 -12.96 -1.35
CA ARG A 80 -13.47 -12.27 -0.06
C ARG A 80 -13.25 -10.76 -0.15
N PHE A 81 -12.56 -10.29 -1.18
CA PHE A 81 -12.24 -8.86 -1.37
C PHE A 81 -12.70 -8.38 -2.74
N LEU A 82 -13.52 -7.34 -2.77
CA LEU A 82 -13.86 -6.58 -3.98
C LEU A 82 -13.06 -5.27 -3.98
N TRP A 83 -12.06 -5.19 -4.87
CA TRP A 83 -11.20 -4.03 -4.99
C TRP A 83 -11.83 -2.94 -5.86
N VAL A 84 -12.13 -1.81 -5.26
CA VAL A 84 -12.65 -0.64 -5.97
C VAL A 84 -11.51 0.34 -6.25
N MET A 85 -11.51 0.92 -7.45
CA MET A 85 -10.59 1.99 -7.78
C MET A 85 -10.88 3.22 -6.93
N ASN A 86 -9.83 3.95 -6.55
CA ASN A 86 -10.01 5.27 -5.96
C ASN A 86 -10.83 6.17 -6.91
N ARG A 87 -11.74 6.95 -6.34
CA ARG A 87 -12.69 7.79 -7.08
C ARG A 87 -12.00 8.77 -8.03
N ASP A 88 -10.91 9.41 -7.61
CA ASP A 88 -10.17 10.35 -8.43
C ASP A 88 -9.45 9.64 -9.57
N ALA A 89 -8.89 8.45 -9.30
CA ALA A 89 -8.30 7.61 -10.33
C ALA A 89 -9.33 7.15 -11.36
N PHE A 90 -10.55 6.82 -10.93
CA PHE A 90 -11.66 6.46 -11.82
C PHE A 90 -12.07 7.63 -12.71
N TYR A 91 -12.26 8.84 -12.16
CA TYR A 91 -12.60 10.00 -12.98
C TYR A 91 -11.48 10.40 -13.94
N ASN A 92 -10.21 10.29 -13.51
CA ASN A 92 -9.06 10.53 -14.39
C ASN A 92 -8.98 9.51 -15.53
N LEU A 93 -9.26 8.23 -15.27
CA LEU A 93 -9.36 7.21 -16.31
C LEU A 93 -10.51 7.51 -17.26
N ARG A 94 -11.72 7.69 -16.72
CA ARG A 94 -12.93 8.00 -17.50
C ARG A 94 -12.72 9.22 -18.39
N LYS A 95 -12.10 10.28 -17.87
CA LYS A 95 -11.74 11.46 -18.66
C LYS A 95 -10.80 11.11 -19.81
N ARG A 96 -9.73 10.34 -19.58
CA ARG A 96 -8.79 9.94 -20.65
C ARG A 96 -9.43 9.05 -21.72
N GLU A 97 -10.24 8.07 -21.32
CA GLU A 97 -10.93 7.17 -22.25
C GLU A 97 -12.01 7.89 -23.07
N LEU A 98 -12.62 8.93 -22.51
CA LEU A 98 -13.71 9.68 -23.15
C LEU A 98 -13.27 11.00 -23.79
N ASP A 99 -12.07 11.52 -23.50
CA ASP A 99 -11.50 12.72 -24.14
C ASP A 99 -11.23 12.52 -25.65
N GLY A 100 -11.36 11.29 -26.17
CA GLY A 100 -11.38 10.96 -27.60
C GLY A 100 -12.76 11.05 -28.26
N VAL A 101 -13.82 11.32 -27.50
CA VAL A 101 -15.21 11.41 -28.00
C VAL A 101 -15.72 12.83 -27.71
N ASP A 102 -16.23 13.50 -28.73
CA ASP A 102 -16.60 14.94 -28.77
C ASP A 102 -17.10 15.53 -27.43
N ARG A 103 -16.63 16.74 -27.06
CA ARG A 103 -16.85 17.45 -25.78
C ARG A 103 -18.32 17.81 -25.47
N ARG A 104 -19.27 17.26 -26.23
CA ARG A 104 -20.72 17.44 -26.09
C ARG A 104 -21.43 16.18 -25.58
N ILE A 105 -20.69 15.12 -25.27
CA ILE A 105 -21.28 13.85 -24.83
C ILE A 105 -21.55 13.91 -23.32
N ASP A 106 -22.84 13.92 -23.00
CA ASP A 106 -23.36 13.50 -21.70
C ASP A 106 -22.70 12.16 -21.34
N LEU A 107 -21.91 12.14 -20.27
CA LEU A 107 -21.06 11.00 -19.90
C LEU A 107 -21.87 9.74 -19.56
N GLY A 108 -23.19 9.80 -19.66
CA GLY A 108 -24.13 8.79 -19.19
C GLY A 108 -24.29 8.87 -17.68
N PRO A 109 -25.28 8.17 -17.12
CA PRO A 109 -25.49 8.13 -15.68
C PRO A 109 -24.19 7.74 -14.99
N SER A 110 -23.89 8.38 -13.86
CA SER A 110 -22.79 7.92 -13.01
C SER A 110 -23.03 6.43 -12.76
N PRO A 111 -22.06 5.53 -13.00
CA PRO A 111 -22.23 4.14 -12.62
C PRO A 111 -22.65 4.13 -11.15
N ASP A 112 -23.63 3.30 -10.79
CA ASP A 112 -24.05 3.10 -9.41
C ASP A 112 -22.77 2.93 -8.60
N ALA A 113 -22.44 3.97 -7.83
CA ALA A 113 -21.11 4.08 -7.25
C ALA A 113 -20.99 2.91 -6.28
N ILE A 114 -20.16 1.92 -6.63
CA ILE A 114 -19.76 0.92 -5.66
C ILE A 114 -19.00 1.68 -4.60
N ASN A 115 -19.72 2.09 -3.56
CA ASN A 115 -19.16 2.85 -2.46
C ASN A 115 -18.33 1.87 -1.66
N PRO A 116 -17.00 2.08 -1.56
CA PRO A 116 -16.18 1.24 -0.72
C PRO A 116 -16.68 1.35 0.72
N LYS A 117 -16.81 0.20 1.39
CA LYS A 117 -17.13 0.16 2.83
C LYS A 117 -15.86 0.33 3.66
N TYR A 118 -14.72 -0.11 3.12
CA TYR A 118 -13.45 -0.08 3.82
C TYR A 118 -12.38 0.62 2.96
N ALA A 119 -11.43 1.26 3.62
CA ALA A 119 -10.20 1.75 3.01
C ALA A 119 -9.00 1.00 3.58
N LEU A 120 -8.12 0.54 2.68
CA LEU A 120 -6.81 0.03 3.05
C LEU A 120 -5.76 1.12 2.81
N THR A 121 -5.08 1.54 3.87
CA THR A 121 -4.00 2.53 3.82
C THR A 121 -2.68 1.89 4.18
N ALA A 122 -1.59 2.48 3.67
CA ALA A 122 -0.22 2.07 3.96
C ALA A 122 0.62 3.31 4.25
N LYS A 123 1.36 3.29 5.36
CA LYS A 123 2.23 4.39 5.78
C LYS A 123 3.67 3.88 5.91
N PHE A 124 4.60 4.57 5.27
CA PHE A 124 6.04 4.33 5.44
C PHE A 124 6.62 5.46 6.27
N SER A 125 7.24 5.13 7.39
CA SER A 125 8.02 6.07 8.20
C SER A 125 9.43 5.56 8.41
N SER A 126 10.36 6.46 8.71
CA SER A 126 11.73 6.07 9.05
C SER A 126 12.26 6.77 10.29
N LEU A 127 13.06 6.03 11.05
CA LEU A 127 13.86 6.52 12.17
C LEU A 127 15.32 6.28 11.80
N GLY A 128 16.07 7.35 11.56
CA GLY A 128 17.49 7.29 11.24
C GLY A 128 18.34 7.73 12.43
N ASN A 129 19.43 7.03 12.68
CA ASN A 129 20.53 7.53 13.51
C ASN A 129 21.82 7.51 12.68
N GLU A 130 22.39 8.69 12.47
CA GLU A 130 23.68 8.86 11.79
C GLU A 130 24.78 9.08 12.83
N THR A 131 25.81 8.24 12.81
CA THR A 131 27.05 8.44 13.55
C THR A 131 28.23 8.40 12.59
N ALA A 132 29.37 9.00 12.96
CA ALA A 132 30.53 9.16 12.08
C ALA A 132 31.06 7.83 11.47
N SER A 133 30.80 6.69 12.12
CA SER A 133 31.25 5.35 11.69
C SER A 133 30.14 4.42 11.21
N ARG A 134 28.86 4.77 11.42
CA ARG A 134 27.72 3.87 11.13
C ARG A 134 26.45 4.66 10.81
N ARG A 135 25.84 4.33 9.67
CA ARG A 135 24.48 4.77 9.34
C ARG A 135 23.53 3.60 9.55
N THR A 136 22.53 3.80 10.40
CA THR A 136 21.44 2.83 10.59
C THR A 136 20.13 3.50 10.24
N ASN A 137 19.41 2.92 9.29
CA ASN A 137 18.06 3.31 8.94
C ASN A 137 17.09 2.24 9.43
N TYR A 138 16.09 2.66 10.21
CA TYR A 138 14.93 1.85 10.56
C TYR A 138 13.74 2.34 9.75
N TYR A 139 13.03 1.43 9.11
CA TYR A 139 11.79 1.71 8.38
C TYR A 139 10.65 0.99 9.06
N LEU A 140 9.53 1.68 9.22
CA LEU A 140 8.27 1.12 9.68
C LEU A 140 7.26 1.27 8.54
N CYS A 141 6.71 0.13 8.11
CA CYS A 141 5.61 0.08 7.18
C CYS A 141 4.37 -0.40 7.92
N SER A 142 3.40 0.49 8.15
CA SER A 142 2.15 0.17 8.83
C SER A 142 0.96 0.20 7.89
N TYR A 143 -0.07 -0.58 8.23
CA TYR A 143 -1.30 -0.71 7.47
C TYR A 143 -2.51 -0.64 8.36
N GLU A 144 -3.58 -0.09 7.81
CA GLU A 144 -4.87 0.00 8.49
C GLU A 144 -5.97 -0.34 7.47
N LEU A 145 -6.86 -1.25 7.84
CA LEU A 145 -8.14 -1.48 7.18
C LEU A 145 -9.22 -0.77 7.98
N THR A 146 -9.70 0.36 7.47
CA THR A 146 -10.62 1.24 8.19
C THR A 146 -12.02 1.14 7.60
N ASN A 147 -13.03 0.97 8.45
CA ASN A 147 -14.44 1.10 8.06
C ASN A 147 -14.75 2.59 7.82
N LEU A 148 -15.19 2.91 6.61
CA LEU A 148 -15.43 4.30 6.19
C LEU A 148 -16.72 4.89 6.77
N ALA A 149 -17.64 4.06 7.25
CA ALA A 149 -18.90 4.54 7.82
C ALA A 149 -18.72 5.14 9.22
N ASP A 150 -17.92 4.48 10.07
CA ASP A 150 -17.77 4.83 11.48
C ASP A 150 -16.31 5.17 11.88
N ARG A 151 -15.36 5.05 10.95
CA ARG A 151 -13.93 5.31 11.13
C ARG A 151 -13.24 4.34 12.10
N SER A 152 -13.87 3.22 12.42
CA SER A 152 -13.23 2.16 13.20
C SER A 152 -12.15 1.47 12.36
N VAL A 153 -11.03 1.13 13.01
CA VAL A 153 -9.99 0.30 12.40
C VAL A 153 -10.38 -1.15 12.66
N LEU A 154 -10.70 -1.87 11.57
CA LEU A 154 -11.03 -3.30 11.62
C LEU A 154 -9.77 -4.16 11.73
N TRP A 155 -8.66 -3.69 11.18
CA TRP A 155 -7.39 -4.42 11.23
C TRP A 155 -6.21 -3.47 11.07
N THR A 156 -5.12 -3.75 11.76
CA THR A 156 -3.85 -3.07 11.59
C THR A 156 -2.70 -4.05 11.78
N ASP A 157 -1.61 -3.82 11.04
CA ASP A 157 -0.35 -4.52 11.22
C ASP A 157 0.81 -3.64 10.80
N ALA A 158 2.02 -3.97 11.23
CA ALA A 158 3.21 -3.23 10.87
C ALA A 158 4.45 -4.13 10.73
N PHE A 159 5.33 -3.73 9.83
CA PHE A 159 6.58 -4.43 9.55
C PHE A 159 7.75 -3.47 9.66
N GLU A 160 8.77 -3.91 10.41
CA GLU A 160 9.99 -3.16 10.62
C GLU A 160 11.13 -3.73 9.78
N ILE A 161 11.90 -2.85 9.14
CA ILE A 161 13.09 -3.18 8.38
C ILE A 161 14.25 -2.36 8.91
N SER A 162 15.33 -3.04 9.31
CA SER A 162 16.57 -2.41 9.75
C SER A 162 17.64 -2.58 8.68
N LYS A 163 18.25 -1.48 8.24
CA LYS A 163 19.38 -1.48 7.31
C LYS A 163 20.58 -0.83 8.00
N VAL A 164 21.69 -1.56 8.02
CA VAL A 164 22.97 -1.09 8.58
C VAL A 164 23.97 -1.00 7.44
N ALA A 165 24.55 0.19 7.23
CA ALA A 165 25.76 0.32 6.43
C ALA A 165 26.96 0.44 7.37
N VAL A 166 27.93 -0.46 7.19
CA VAL A 166 29.23 -0.38 7.85
C VAL A 166 30.21 0.19 6.84
N LYS A 167 30.87 1.30 7.20
CA LYS A 167 31.93 1.86 6.36
C LYS A 167 33.12 0.91 6.47
N GLY A 168 33.41 0.14 5.41
CA GLY A 168 34.61 -0.67 5.35
C GLY A 168 35.83 0.24 5.45
N PHE A 169 36.65 0.07 6.48
CA PHE A 169 38.00 0.63 6.51
C PHE A 169 38.82 -0.14 5.47
N LEU A 170 39.41 0.60 4.52
CA LEU A 170 40.46 0.10 3.65
C LEU A 170 41.74 0.03 4.49
N ASP A 171 42.28 -1.17 4.70
CA ASP A 171 43.72 -1.38 4.89
C ASP A 171 44.39 -1.46 3.51
#